data_AF-M9M5M3-F1
#
_entry.id   AF-M9M5M3-F1
#
_cell.length_a   1.000
_cell.length_b   1.000
_cell.length_c   1.000
_cell.angle_alpha   90.00
_cell.angle_beta   90.00
_cell.angle_gamma   90.00
#
_symmetry.space_group_name_H-M   'P 1'
#
loop_
_entity.id
_entity.type
_entity.pdbx_description
1 polymer ?
#
loop_
_entity_poly.entity_id
_entity_poly.type
_entity_poly.pdbx_seq_one_letter_code
_entity_poly.pdbx_strand_id
1 'polypeptide(L)'
;MASGTSKCSAVRDEINAGEDPATKTAFGRGIDCSLGASMQASAMTTAFPFTHCHPRRLRDLLESSAVSRTPHTQLSPHELCELQNTDQASHAAAAHAFLEKRAADTVTVHLDQCRGQPQHYGSGMLYGAQGTNSPPQSYLEKLGINYISAGGAQSPTSGWGSSKAHYDARFMTVVDDWKRMQALNGSFVIKTSDLWGADATQGPNFPFPGDGGNWASYDAFVQQIISDIKKHGMDVSLMTQIELWNEPDLGKVFWARSQDQYLEMYARGSRAFRKAFGPKSDHHLPLVGPSSASPNPNNDWFKKWLSFVRANKDVQPDIYNWHLEGGGTNDPVSSSQAMRDLIRQYGLDIGLGFQTNEYGTREQQRPGYAAWHHARYEKVKFHGMRGNWAGGPALRDNLAGLLIKNPDGSYAETGEAHVWAIYGGLKGSPCVTQEGHALDSYGIASPAKRTASALVGNTGFTGTANVVFKGISALGKGASHLQTEVQVIPYNRGAAVAAPVRVAAQPVNVEQDTASVQINWTNADDAYLVTITAA
;
A
#
# COMPACT_ATOMS: atom_id res chain seq x y z
N MET A 1 3.15 -5.19 -64.97
CA MET A 1 4.32 -6.00 -64.55
C MET A 1 3.92 -6.76 -63.30
N ALA A 2 4.37 -8.00 -63.14
CA ALA A 2 3.66 -9.01 -62.35
C ALA A 2 4.18 -9.21 -60.90
N SER A 3 3.34 -9.89 -60.13
CA SER A 3 3.49 -10.39 -58.76
C SER A 3 4.66 -11.35 -58.51
N GLY A 4 5.05 -11.50 -57.25
CA GLY A 4 5.92 -12.60 -56.79
C GLY A 4 5.75 -12.95 -55.31
N THR A 5 4.93 -13.96 -55.01
CA THR A 5 4.84 -14.64 -53.68
C THR A 5 5.50 -16.01 -53.75
N SER A 6 6.10 -16.50 -52.67
CA SER A 6 6.25 -17.95 -52.44
C SER A 6 6.27 -18.33 -50.96
N LYS A 7 5.97 -19.61 -50.68
CA LYS A 7 5.79 -20.26 -49.37
C LYS A 7 6.55 -21.58 -49.35
N CYS A 8 6.56 -22.24 -48.18
CA CYS A 8 6.81 -23.68 -47.95
C CYS A 8 8.29 -24.12 -48.02
N SER A 9 8.71 -25.24 -47.42
CA SER A 9 7.98 -26.34 -46.75
C SER A 9 8.74 -26.93 -45.55
N ALA A 10 8.05 -27.75 -44.74
CA ALA A 10 8.65 -28.63 -43.73
C ALA A 10 8.58 -30.11 -44.15
N VAL A 11 9.52 -30.93 -43.66
CA VAL A 11 9.59 -32.42 -43.69
C VAL A 11 10.34 -32.77 -42.38
N ARG A 12 9.81 -33.49 -41.37
CA ARG A 12 9.59 -34.95 -41.26
C ARG A 12 10.82 -35.80 -41.65
N ASP A 13 11.15 -36.92 -41.03
CA ASP A 13 10.78 -37.58 -39.77
C ASP A 13 11.96 -38.53 -39.41
N GLU A 14 11.84 -39.26 -38.30
CA GLU A 14 12.44 -40.58 -37.99
C GLU A 14 13.44 -40.70 -36.83
N ILE A 15 13.34 -41.89 -36.23
CA ILE A 15 13.81 -42.34 -34.92
C ILE A 15 14.79 -43.49 -35.15
N ASN A 16 15.84 -43.61 -34.34
CA ASN A 16 16.26 -44.93 -33.85
C ASN A 16 17.14 -44.86 -32.59
N ALA A 17 17.02 -45.91 -31.77
CA ALA A 17 17.73 -46.09 -30.51
C ALA A 17 19.01 -46.95 -30.69
N GLY A 18 19.90 -46.94 -29.70
CA GLY A 18 21.13 -47.75 -29.74
C GLY A 18 22.06 -47.60 -28.53
N GLU A 19 21.68 -48.25 -27.43
CA GLU A 19 22.48 -48.94 -26.39
C GLU A 19 23.82 -48.40 -25.80
N ASP A 20 23.89 -48.53 -24.47
CA ASP A 20 25.02 -48.52 -23.51
C ASP A 20 26.04 -49.68 -23.83
N PRO A 21 27.24 -49.88 -23.19
CA PRO A 21 27.48 -49.76 -21.73
C PRO A 21 28.89 -49.37 -21.22
N ALA A 22 28.96 -49.03 -19.91
CA ALA A 22 29.99 -49.39 -18.88
C ALA A 22 30.21 -48.25 -17.87
N THR A 23 30.49 -48.41 -16.56
CA THR A 23 30.48 -49.47 -15.52
C THR A 23 30.67 -48.75 -14.15
N LYS A 24 30.56 -49.28 -12.91
CA LYS A 24 30.31 -50.61 -12.30
C LYS A 24 29.94 -50.41 -10.81
N THR A 25 29.03 -51.23 -10.24
CA THR A 25 28.97 -51.70 -8.81
C THR A 25 28.93 -50.69 -7.64
N ALA A 26 28.40 -50.97 -6.43
CA ALA A 26 27.51 -52.00 -5.86
C ALA A 26 27.12 -51.51 -4.43
N PHE A 27 25.84 -51.47 -4.00
CA PHE A 27 24.98 -52.57 -3.47
C PHE A 27 25.27 -53.06 -2.04
N GLY A 28 24.21 -53.19 -1.23
CA GLY A 28 24.17 -53.91 0.07
C GLY A 28 23.78 -53.02 1.27
N ARG A 29 22.49 -52.73 1.53
CA ARG A 29 21.47 -53.55 2.25
C ARG A 29 21.88 -54.05 3.64
N GLY A 30 21.13 -53.63 4.66
CA GLY A 30 21.09 -54.19 6.02
C GLY A 30 19.87 -53.66 6.78
N ILE A 31 19.11 -54.54 7.43
CA ILE A 31 17.87 -54.28 8.20
C ILE A 31 18.21 -54.36 9.70
N ASP A 32 17.70 -53.48 10.57
CA ASP A 32 16.68 -53.81 11.60
C ASP A 32 16.26 -52.61 12.47
N CYS A 33 15.25 -52.83 13.32
CA CYS A 33 14.41 -51.85 14.01
C CYS A 33 14.92 -51.40 15.40
N SER A 34 14.52 -50.20 15.85
CA SER A 34 13.83 -50.03 17.16
C SER A 34 13.37 -48.58 17.46
N LEU A 35 12.10 -48.49 17.91
CA LEU A 35 11.54 -47.62 18.97
C LEU A 35 12.07 -46.18 19.19
N GLY A 36 11.16 -45.18 19.12
CA GLY A 36 11.44 -43.85 19.70
C GLY A 36 10.41 -42.74 19.43
N ALA A 37 9.30 -42.72 20.16
CA ALA A 37 8.42 -41.58 20.49
C ALA A 37 8.08 -40.51 19.41
N SER A 38 6.79 -40.42 19.06
CA SER A 38 6.19 -39.25 18.44
C SER A 38 6.08 -38.07 19.44
N MET A 39 6.34 -36.84 18.96
CA MET A 39 5.83 -35.63 19.62
C MET A 39 5.20 -34.69 18.59
N GLN A 40 3.92 -34.37 18.82
CA GLN A 40 3.23 -33.28 18.16
C GLN A 40 3.70 -31.96 18.76
N ALA A 41 4.01 -30.97 17.92
CA ALA A 41 4.24 -29.59 18.35
C ALA A 41 3.06 -28.73 17.91
N SER A 42 2.05 -28.60 18.79
CA SER A 42 0.96 -27.63 18.60
C SER A 42 1.48 -26.21 18.79
N ALA A 43 1.03 -25.30 17.94
CA ALA A 43 1.26 -23.87 18.11
C ALA A 43 0.59 -23.35 19.41
N MET A 44 1.30 -22.50 20.16
CA MET A 44 0.71 -21.70 21.23
C MET A 44 0.82 -20.21 20.90
N THR A 45 -0.31 -19.66 20.46
CA THR A 45 -0.58 -18.22 20.43
C THR A 45 -0.81 -17.72 21.86
N THR A 46 -0.05 -16.71 22.29
CA THR A 46 -0.31 -15.99 23.55
C THR A 46 -0.98 -14.65 23.26
N ALA A 47 -2.30 -14.60 23.45
CA ALA A 47 -3.07 -13.36 23.47
C ALA A 47 -3.35 -12.95 24.92
N PHE A 48 -3.08 -11.68 25.27
CA PHE A 48 -3.46 -11.11 26.56
C PHE A 48 -4.89 -10.54 26.49
N PRO A 49 -5.81 -10.96 27.38
CA PRO A 49 -7.04 -10.22 27.65
C PRO A 49 -6.88 -9.29 28.85
N PHE A 50 -7.26 -8.03 28.70
CA PHE A 50 -7.50 -7.12 29.83
C PHE A 50 -9.00 -7.10 30.16
N THR A 51 -9.35 -7.29 31.43
CA THR A 51 -10.68 -6.90 31.94
C THR A 51 -10.71 -6.71 33.47
N HIS A 52 -11.43 -5.66 33.88
CA HIS A 52 -12.06 -5.42 35.19
C HIS A 52 -11.27 -4.84 36.39
N CYS A 53 -11.75 -3.65 36.80
CA CYS A 53 -11.77 -3.10 38.17
C CYS A 53 -12.42 -4.07 39.18
N HIS A 54 -12.33 -3.99 40.52
CA HIS A 54 -12.10 -2.94 41.54
C HIS A 54 -11.88 -3.72 42.91
N PRO A 55 -11.88 -3.15 44.15
CA PRO A 55 -11.34 -1.90 44.71
C PRO A 55 -10.51 -2.12 46.03
N ARG A 56 -10.22 -1.03 46.77
CA ARG A 56 -9.57 -0.89 48.12
C ARG A 56 -8.03 -0.79 48.08
N ARG A 57 -7.36 0.06 48.88
CA ARG A 57 -7.75 0.75 50.14
C ARG A 57 -7.08 2.14 50.27
N LEU A 58 -7.70 3.07 50.99
CA LEU A 58 -7.15 4.38 51.36
C LEU A 58 -6.00 4.28 52.39
N ARG A 59 -5.02 5.19 52.26
CA ARG A 59 -4.01 5.75 53.20
C ARG A 59 -2.73 6.03 52.38
N ASP A 60 -2.06 7.18 52.43
CA ASP A 60 -2.09 8.35 53.33
C ASP A 60 -1.93 9.68 52.54
N LEU A 61 -1.71 10.80 53.26
CA LEU A 61 -1.48 12.20 52.85
C LEU A 61 -2.72 13.13 52.89
N LEU A 62 -2.86 13.83 54.01
CA LEU A 62 -3.33 15.22 54.09
C LEU A 62 -3.06 15.79 55.50
N GLU A 63 -1.91 16.45 55.68
CA GLU A 63 -1.67 17.36 56.81
C GLU A 63 -1.55 18.79 56.28
N SER A 64 -2.60 19.59 56.44
CA SER A 64 -2.52 20.98 56.93
C SER A 64 -3.92 21.59 57.09
N SER A 65 -4.10 22.33 58.17
CA SER A 65 -5.28 23.12 58.55
C SER A 65 -5.43 24.38 57.66
N ALA A 66 -6.57 25.10 57.60
CA ALA A 66 -7.52 25.36 58.69
C ALA A 66 -8.95 25.79 58.27
N VAL A 67 -9.93 25.30 59.05
CA VAL A 67 -11.06 26.02 59.69
C VAL A 67 -11.85 27.10 58.94
N SER A 68 -13.14 26.82 58.67
CA SER A 68 -14.27 27.55 59.29
C SER A 68 -15.58 26.71 59.27
N ARG A 69 -16.47 26.93 60.26
CA ARG A 69 -17.81 26.30 60.42
C ARG A 69 -18.90 27.34 60.05
N THR A 70 -20.21 27.13 59.81
CA THR A 70 -21.30 26.26 60.37
C THR A 70 -22.61 26.62 59.58
N PRO A 71 -23.84 26.09 59.82
CA PRO A 71 -24.31 24.69 59.94
C PRO A 71 -25.62 24.33 59.16
N HIS A 72 -25.86 23.02 59.00
CA HIS A 72 -27.15 22.26 58.92
C HIS A 72 -28.46 22.83 58.31
N THR A 73 -29.00 22.08 57.32
CA THR A 73 -30.11 21.10 57.57
C THR A 73 -30.07 19.95 56.55
N GLN A 74 -30.34 18.71 56.99
CA GLN A 74 -30.49 17.53 56.11
C GLN A 74 -31.97 17.14 56.02
N LEU A 75 -32.46 16.89 54.80
CA LEU A 75 -33.71 16.16 54.57
C LEU A 75 -33.43 14.66 54.43
N SER A 76 -34.43 13.83 54.74
CA SER A 76 -34.24 12.37 54.83
C SER A 76 -34.34 11.69 53.46
N PRO A 77 -33.76 10.48 53.28
CA PRO A 77 -33.78 9.78 51.98
C PRO A 77 -35.16 9.37 51.46
N HIS A 78 -36.23 9.52 52.27
CA HIS A 78 -37.55 8.98 51.93
C HIS A 78 -38.48 9.96 51.19
N GLU A 79 -38.13 11.25 51.13
CA GLU A 79 -38.94 12.30 50.48
C GLU A 79 -38.50 12.58 49.03
N LEU A 80 -37.40 11.97 48.57
CA LEU A 80 -36.88 12.13 47.19
C LEU A 80 -37.48 11.15 46.17
N CYS A 81 -38.35 10.23 46.60
CA CYS A 81 -38.78 9.08 45.78
C CYS A 81 -40.12 9.26 45.02
N GLU A 82 -40.89 10.32 45.29
CA GLU A 82 -42.19 10.55 44.62
C GLU A 82 -42.19 11.67 43.56
N LEU A 83 -41.08 12.41 43.39
CA LEU A 83 -40.94 13.45 42.36
C LEU A 83 -40.26 12.97 41.06
N GLN A 84 -39.85 11.70 40.97
CA GLN A 84 -39.13 11.17 39.78
C GLN A 84 -40.01 10.39 38.78
N ASN A 85 -41.24 10.01 39.14
CA ASN A 85 -42.07 9.11 38.33
C ASN A 85 -42.98 9.80 37.30
N THR A 86 -43.07 11.14 37.29
CA THR A 86 -43.86 11.89 36.30
C THR A 86 -43.06 12.42 35.11
N ASP A 87 -41.76 12.68 35.26
CA ASP A 87 -40.89 13.18 34.17
C ASP A 87 -40.32 12.08 33.26
N GLN A 88 -40.27 10.82 33.72
CA GLN A 88 -39.79 9.73 32.86
C GLN A 88 -40.76 9.38 31.73
N ALA A 89 -42.07 9.57 31.92
CA ALA A 89 -43.08 9.27 30.91
C ALA A 89 -43.09 10.31 29.76
N SER A 90 -42.88 11.59 30.06
CA SER A 90 -42.79 12.67 29.07
C SER A 90 -41.48 12.61 28.26
N HIS A 91 -40.36 12.26 28.89
CA HIS A 91 -39.09 12.09 28.19
C HIS A 91 -39.01 10.81 27.33
N ALA A 92 -39.67 9.72 27.71
CA ALA A 92 -39.74 8.51 26.88
C ALA A 92 -40.48 8.75 25.55
N ALA A 93 -41.57 9.54 25.56
CA ALA A 93 -42.30 9.90 24.34
C ALA A 93 -41.47 10.81 23.41
N ALA A 94 -40.69 11.74 23.97
CA ALA A 94 -39.80 12.61 23.19
C ALA A 94 -38.59 11.85 22.61
N ALA A 95 -38.03 10.87 23.34
CA ALA A 95 -36.91 10.05 22.88
C ALA A 95 -37.24 9.19 21.64
N HIS A 96 -38.51 8.83 21.44
CA HIS A 96 -38.97 8.14 20.23
C HIS A 96 -39.24 9.07 19.02
N ALA A 97 -39.24 10.39 19.20
CA ALA A 97 -39.52 11.36 18.13
C ALA A 97 -38.27 12.01 17.52
N PHE A 98 -37.09 11.84 18.13
CA PHE A 98 -35.80 12.29 17.59
C PHE A 98 -34.76 11.15 17.55
N LEU A 99 -35.11 10.08 16.84
CA LEU A 99 -34.10 9.45 15.98
C LEU A 99 -33.74 10.49 14.91
N GLU A 100 -32.77 11.36 15.21
CA GLU A 100 -32.12 12.14 14.16
C GLU A 100 -31.66 11.16 13.10
N LYS A 101 -32.26 11.27 11.91
CA LYS A 101 -31.84 10.58 10.72
C LYS A 101 -30.46 11.14 10.37
N ARG A 102 -29.40 10.56 10.96
CA ARG A 102 -28.00 10.96 10.74
C ARG A 102 -27.83 11.19 9.25
N ALA A 103 -27.37 12.39 8.89
CA ALA A 103 -27.15 12.74 7.49
C ALA A 103 -26.27 11.65 6.86
N ALA A 104 -26.78 11.04 5.78
CA ALA A 104 -26.06 9.96 5.12
C ALA A 104 -24.75 10.52 4.53
N ASP A 105 -23.64 9.85 4.82
CA ASP A 105 -22.35 10.29 4.28
C ASP A 105 -22.37 10.18 2.75
N THR A 106 -21.82 11.15 2.04
CA THR A 106 -22.12 11.35 0.62
C THR A 106 -20.85 11.61 -0.19
N VAL A 107 -20.55 10.72 -1.13
CA VAL A 107 -19.54 10.93 -2.17
C VAL A 107 -20.22 11.40 -3.46
N THR A 108 -19.58 12.30 -4.19
CA THR A 108 -20.10 12.79 -5.49
C THR A 108 -19.13 12.50 -6.63
N VAL A 109 -19.65 12.06 -7.77
CA VAL A 109 -18.93 11.90 -9.04
C VAL A 109 -19.46 12.92 -10.06
N HIS A 110 -18.57 13.72 -10.63
CA HIS A 110 -18.88 14.77 -11.60
C HIS A 110 -18.65 14.26 -13.04
N LEU A 111 -19.74 13.82 -13.68
CA LEU A 111 -19.70 13.21 -15.02
C LEU A 111 -19.42 14.21 -16.15
N ASP A 112 -19.72 15.48 -15.91
CA ASP A 112 -19.34 16.63 -16.72
C ASP A 112 -17.83 16.91 -16.71
N GLN A 113 -17.07 16.28 -15.80
CA GLN A 113 -15.65 16.57 -15.55
C GLN A 113 -14.72 15.37 -15.75
N CYS A 114 -15.17 14.33 -16.46
CA CYS A 114 -14.35 13.15 -16.78
C CYS A 114 -13.41 13.39 -17.96
N ARG A 115 -12.11 13.12 -17.79
CA ARG A 115 -11.09 13.41 -18.82
C ARG A 115 -9.84 12.54 -18.71
N GLY A 116 -9.19 12.29 -19.86
CA GLY A 116 -7.94 11.54 -19.94
C GLY A 116 -8.13 10.02 -19.89
N GLN A 117 -7.05 9.31 -19.57
CA GLN A 117 -7.03 7.86 -19.38
C GLN A 117 -6.67 7.54 -17.92
N PRO A 118 -7.21 6.46 -17.32
CA PRO A 118 -6.82 6.01 -15.99
C PRO A 118 -5.30 5.83 -15.87
N GLN A 119 -4.70 6.38 -14.82
CA GLN A 119 -3.27 6.20 -14.51
C GLN A 119 -3.05 5.17 -13.41
N HIS A 120 -4.07 4.93 -12.56
CA HIS A 120 -4.04 4.03 -11.42
C HIS A 120 -2.94 4.40 -10.42
N TYR A 121 -2.95 5.64 -9.94
CA TYR A 121 -1.91 6.18 -9.07
C TYR A 121 -1.72 5.37 -7.77
N GLY A 122 -2.77 4.70 -7.28
CA GLY A 122 -2.68 3.82 -6.11
C GLY A 122 -2.22 2.38 -6.40
N SER A 123 -1.85 2.02 -7.62
CA SER A 123 -1.57 0.62 -8.03
C SER A 123 -0.10 0.19 -7.93
N GLY A 124 0.66 0.74 -6.99
CA GLY A 124 2.02 0.28 -6.68
C GLY A 124 2.08 -0.73 -5.54
N MET A 125 3.16 -1.50 -5.42
CA MET A 125 3.35 -2.49 -4.35
C MET A 125 4.77 -2.45 -3.73
N LEU A 126 4.87 -2.56 -2.41
CA LEU A 126 6.11 -2.92 -1.73
C LEU A 126 6.31 -4.45 -1.84
N TYR A 127 7.37 -4.90 -2.53
CA TYR A 127 7.60 -6.32 -2.82
C TYR A 127 6.36 -7.04 -3.38
N GLY A 128 5.98 -8.20 -2.83
CA GLY A 128 4.81 -8.98 -3.23
C GLY A 128 5.03 -9.92 -4.41
N ALA A 129 6.12 -9.77 -5.16
CA ALA A 129 6.52 -10.65 -6.26
C ALA A 129 8.01 -11.05 -6.12
N GLN A 130 8.37 -12.22 -6.64
CA GLN A 130 9.74 -12.73 -6.71
C GLN A 130 9.99 -13.52 -7.99
N GLY A 131 11.20 -13.34 -8.53
CA GLY A 131 11.70 -14.15 -9.65
C GLY A 131 10.76 -14.05 -10.85
N THR A 132 10.78 -15.06 -11.73
CA THR A 132 10.09 -14.97 -13.02
C THR A 132 8.58 -15.25 -13.00
N ASN A 133 8.03 -15.90 -11.96
CA ASN A 133 6.63 -16.38 -11.99
C ASN A 133 5.96 -16.59 -10.61
N SER A 134 6.40 -15.94 -9.53
CA SER A 134 5.72 -16.01 -8.22
C SER A 134 5.27 -14.63 -7.73
N PRO A 135 3.95 -14.41 -7.49
CA PRO A 135 2.86 -15.16 -8.14
C PRO A 135 2.94 -15.03 -9.68
N PRO A 136 2.16 -15.79 -10.47
CA PRO A 136 2.19 -15.69 -11.92
C PRO A 136 1.99 -14.28 -12.46
N GLN A 137 2.63 -13.95 -13.59
CA GLN A 137 2.59 -12.61 -14.18
C GLN A 137 1.16 -12.10 -14.45
N SER A 138 0.24 -13.00 -14.81
CA SER A 138 -1.17 -12.71 -15.04
C SER A 138 -1.90 -12.11 -13.82
N TYR A 139 -1.41 -12.33 -12.58
CA TYR A 139 -1.96 -11.65 -11.40
C TYR A 139 -1.53 -10.18 -11.35
N LEU A 140 -0.29 -9.84 -11.75
CA LEU A 140 0.15 -8.45 -11.79
C LEU A 140 -0.62 -7.67 -12.86
N GLU A 141 -0.83 -8.30 -14.02
CA GLU A 141 -1.66 -7.78 -15.11
C GLU A 141 -3.13 -7.58 -14.66
N LYS A 142 -3.74 -8.61 -14.06
CA LYS A 142 -5.14 -8.57 -13.60
C LYS A 142 -5.37 -7.49 -12.53
N LEU A 143 -4.46 -7.37 -11.58
CA LEU A 143 -4.55 -6.42 -10.46
C LEU A 143 -4.06 -5.02 -10.85
N GLY A 144 -3.58 -4.83 -12.09
CA GLY A 144 -3.17 -3.53 -12.63
C GLY A 144 -1.91 -2.95 -11.99
N ILE A 145 -1.00 -3.80 -11.49
CA ILE A 145 0.23 -3.36 -10.82
C ILE A 145 1.08 -2.54 -11.79
N ASN A 146 1.32 -1.26 -11.48
CA ASN A 146 2.08 -0.33 -12.33
C ASN A 146 3.40 0.13 -11.69
N TYR A 147 3.62 -0.18 -10.42
CA TYR A 147 4.87 0.07 -9.70
C TYR A 147 5.21 -1.08 -8.74
N ILE A 148 6.49 -1.41 -8.63
CA ILE A 148 7.03 -2.18 -7.50
C ILE A 148 8.19 -1.41 -6.86
N SER A 149 8.29 -1.46 -5.53
CA SER A 149 9.50 -1.08 -4.80
C SER A 149 10.10 -2.31 -4.12
N ALA A 150 11.37 -2.61 -4.40
CA ALA A 150 12.07 -3.79 -3.91
C ALA A 150 13.60 -3.67 -4.07
N GLY A 151 14.34 -4.41 -3.24
CA GLY A 151 15.80 -4.44 -3.19
C GLY A 151 16.41 -5.76 -2.69
N GLY A 152 15.63 -6.85 -2.71
CA GLY A 152 16.10 -8.17 -2.28
C GLY A 152 16.10 -8.42 -0.75
N ALA A 153 15.34 -7.66 0.03
CA ALA A 153 15.09 -7.91 1.45
C ALA A 153 14.64 -9.36 1.68
N GLN A 154 15.17 -9.99 2.73
CA GLN A 154 14.79 -11.35 3.15
C GLN A 154 14.87 -12.37 1.98
N SER A 155 15.83 -12.16 1.07
CA SER A 155 16.09 -12.92 -0.15
C SER A 155 17.55 -13.35 -0.21
N PRO A 156 17.85 -14.58 -0.66
CA PRO A 156 18.18 -15.76 0.15
C PRO A 156 19.45 -15.63 1.02
N THR A 157 20.13 -14.49 0.97
CA THR A 157 21.37 -14.13 1.66
C THR A 157 21.16 -12.82 2.47
N SER A 158 22.23 -12.20 2.96
CA SER A 158 22.19 -11.02 3.85
C SER A 158 22.86 -9.76 3.28
N GLY A 159 22.89 -9.60 1.95
CA GLY A 159 23.36 -8.39 1.27
C GLY A 159 24.86 -8.06 1.37
N TRP A 160 25.24 -6.92 0.78
CA TRP A 160 26.64 -6.48 0.65
C TRP A 160 27.40 -6.39 1.97
N GLY A 161 26.76 -5.85 3.01
CA GLY A 161 27.33 -5.68 4.35
C GLY A 161 27.78 -7.00 4.98
N SER A 162 27.32 -8.14 4.46
CA SER A 162 27.85 -9.47 4.79
C SER A 162 28.89 -9.96 3.79
N SER A 163 28.59 -9.93 2.47
CA SER A 163 29.58 -10.22 1.43
C SER A 163 29.14 -9.80 0.02
N LYS A 164 30.11 -9.67 -0.88
CA LYS A 164 29.88 -9.48 -2.32
C LYS A 164 28.97 -10.57 -2.92
N ALA A 165 29.20 -11.83 -2.59
CA ALA A 165 28.39 -12.96 -3.08
C ALA A 165 26.95 -12.91 -2.55
N HIS A 166 26.76 -12.40 -1.32
CA HIS A 166 25.42 -12.18 -0.77
C HIS A 166 24.69 -11.06 -1.51
N TYR A 167 25.37 -9.95 -1.81
CA TYR A 167 24.84 -8.91 -2.69
C TYR A 167 24.48 -9.47 -4.08
N ASP A 168 25.36 -10.24 -4.72
CA ASP A 168 25.14 -10.75 -6.09
C ASP A 168 23.86 -11.61 -6.17
N ALA A 169 23.60 -12.43 -5.14
CA ALA A 169 22.37 -13.20 -5.04
C ALA A 169 21.11 -12.32 -4.86
N ARG A 170 21.18 -11.23 -4.09
CA ARG A 170 20.05 -10.27 -3.95
C ARG A 170 19.84 -9.44 -5.20
N PHE A 171 20.91 -8.99 -5.86
CA PHE A 171 20.79 -8.19 -7.07
C PHE A 171 20.12 -8.98 -8.21
N MET A 172 20.39 -10.28 -8.34
CA MET A 172 19.70 -11.11 -9.34
C MET A 172 18.19 -11.23 -9.10
N THR A 173 17.69 -11.18 -7.86
CA THR A 173 16.23 -11.14 -7.63
C THR A 173 15.64 -9.79 -8.02
N VAL A 174 16.35 -8.69 -7.74
CA VAL A 174 15.99 -7.35 -8.24
C VAL A 174 15.93 -7.30 -9.78
N VAL A 175 16.86 -7.96 -10.49
CA VAL A 175 16.85 -8.05 -11.95
C VAL A 175 15.60 -8.77 -12.47
N ASP A 176 15.18 -9.86 -11.84
CA ASP A 176 13.99 -10.62 -12.29
C ASP A 176 12.68 -9.89 -11.97
N ASP A 177 12.58 -9.27 -10.79
CA ASP A 177 11.40 -8.47 -10.40
C ASP A 177 11.28 -7.22 -11.31
N TRP A 178 12.41 -6.61 -11.67
CA TRP A 178 12.47 -5.49 -12.61
C TRP A 178 11.99 -5.88 -14.02
N LYS A 179 12.42 -7.03 -14.57
CA LYS A 179 11.94 -7.52 -15.89
C LYS A 179 10.42 -7.70 -15.90
N ARG A 180 9.83 -8.10 -14.78
CA ARG A 180 8.38 -8.27 -14.65
C ARG A 180 7.63 -6.95 -14.65
N MET A 181 8.20 -5.89 -14.10
CA MET A 181 7.65 -4.54 -14.25
C MET A 181 7.88 -3.99 -15.67
N GLN A 182 9.02 -4.27 -16.29
CA GLN A 182 9.27 -3.93 -17.69
C GLN A 182 8.22 -4.56 -18.62
N ALA A 183 7.85 -5.83 -18.40
CA ALA A 183 6.79 -6.50 -19.17
C ALA A 183 5.39 -5.86 -19.03
N LEU A 184 5.16 -5.07 -17.97
CA LEU A 184 3.91 -4.32 -17.75
C LEU A 184 3.98 -2.87 -18.26
N ASN A 185 5.15 -2.43 -18.75
CA ASN A 185 5.51 -1.01 -18.90
C ASN A 185 5.35 -0.21 -17.58
N GLY A 186 5.45 -0.88 -16.44
CA GLY A 186 5.42 -0.26 -15.12
C GLY A 186 6.80 0.13 -14.63
N SER A 187 6.84 0.92 -13.55
CA SER A 187 8.10 1.42 -12.96
C SER A 187 8.59 0.54 -11.82
N PHE A 188 9.89 0.61 -11.52
CA PHE A 188 10.54 -0.18 -10.49
C PHE A 188 11.51 0.67 -9.66
N VAL A 189 11.34 0.66 -8.34
CA VAL A 189 12.19 1.41 -7.38
C VAL A 189 13.13 0.44 -6.67
N ILE A 190 14.42 0.55 -6.96
CA ILE A 190 15.49 -0.25 -6.34
C ILE A 190 15.77 0.28 -4.92
N LYS A 191 15.38 -0.49 -3.88
CA LYS A 191 15.71 -0.19 -2.47
C LYS A 191 17.16 -0.58 -2.16
N THR A 192 18.07 0.38 -2.15
CA THR A 192 19.51 0.07 -2.01
C THR A 192 19.93 -0.28 -0.57
N SER A 193 19.17 0.08 0.47
CA SER A 193 19.34 -0.44 1.84
C SER A 193 19.27 -1.96 1.91
N ASP A 194 18.37 -2.55 1.13
CA ASP A 194 18.10 -3.99 1.15
C ASP A 194 19.18 -4.75 0.38
N LEU A 195 19.73 -4.16 -0.68
CA LEU A 195 20.93 -4.66 -1.36
C LEU A 195 22.17 -4.57 -0.46
N TRP A 196 22.24 -3.55 0.42
CA TRP A 196 23.27 -3.49 1.47
C TRP A 196 23.06 -4.59 2.52
N GLY A 197 21.81 -4.93 2.84
CA GLY A 197 21.43 -5.92 3.86
C GLY A 197 20.87 -5.31 5.15
N ALA A 198 20.58 -4.00 5.15
CA ALA A 198 19.88 -3.32 6.24
C ALA A 198 18.37 -3.39 5.99
N ASP A 199 17.79 -4.58 6.15
CA ASP A 199 16.39 -4.92 5.81
C ASP A 199 15.54 -5.35 7.02
N ALA A 200 15.91 -4.83 8.20
CA ALA A 200 15.42 -5.20 9.52
C ALA A 200 15.72 -6.64 9.99
N THR A 201 16.44 -7.46 9.22
CA THR A 201 16.88 -8.81 9.64
C THR A 201 18.32 -8.88 10.13
N GLN A 202 19.07 -7.78 10.03
CA GLN A 202 20.49 -7.75 10.37
C GLN A 202 20.79 -7.89 11.87
N GLY A 203 21.90 -8.57 12.19
CA GLY A 203 22.35 -8.79 13.56
C GLY A 203 22.94 -7.53 14.25
N PRO A 204 23.17 -7.56 15.57
CA PRO A 204 23.56 -6.39 16.36
C PRO A 204 24.92 -5.78 15.98
N ASN A 205 25.82 -6.56 15.39
CA ASN A 205 27.16 -6.14 14.94
C ASN A 205 27.23 -5.92 13.42
N PHE A 206 26.09 -5.73 12.75
CA PHE A 206 26.05 -5.51 11.31
C PHE A 206 26.79 -4.19 10.93
N PRO A 207 27.65 -4.20 9.89
CA PRO A 207 28.38 -3.01 9.47
C PRO A 207 27.47 -2.07 8.68
N PHE A 208 27.50 -0.80 9.05
CA PHE A 208 26.80 0.27 8.32
C PHE A 208 27.79 1.10 7.48
N PRO A 209 27.33 1.76 6.41
CA PRO A 209 28.14 2.66 5.61
C PRO A 209 28.86 3.71 6.46
N GLY A 210 30.20 3.81 6.33
CA GLY A 210 31.01 4.81 7.03
C GLY A 210 31.47 4.41 8.44
N ASP A 211 31.23 3.17 8.89
CA ASP A 211 31.70 2.72 10.20
C ASP A 211 33.22 2.85 10.35
N GLY A 212 33.65 3.34 11.51
CA GLY A 212 35.06 3.71 11.76
C GLY A 212 35.58 4.87 10.91
N GLY A 213 34.69 5.64 10.25
CA GLY A 213 35.05 6.66 9.27
C GLY A 213 35.43 6.10 7.90
N ASN A 214 35.27 4.79 7.67
CA ASN A 214 35.68 4.13 6.43
C ASN A 214 34.51 4.00 5.43
N TRP A 215 34.62 4.76 4.34
CA TRP A 215 33.61 4.79 3.27
C TRP A 215 33.90 3.82 2.11
N ALA A 216 35.07 3.20 2.05
CA ALA A 216 35.52 2.45 0.88
C ALA A 216 34.59 1.29 0.48
N SER A 217 33.99 0.59 1.46
CA SER A 217 33.02 -0.49 1.19
C SER A 217 31.71 0.05 0.62
N TYR A 218 31.23 1.20 1.10
CA TYR A 218 30.01 1.83 0.58
C TYR A 218 30.22 2.45 -0.81
N ASP A 219 31.36 3.11 -1.03
CA ASP A 219 31.71 3.64 -2.34
C ASP A 219 31.81 2.49 -3.38
N ALA A 220 32.44 1.37 -3.02
CA ALA A 220 32.52 0.17 -3.86
C ALA A 220 31.15 -0.47 -4.13
N PHE A 221 30.27 -0.54 -3.12
CA PHE A 221 28.90 -1.01 -3.24
C PHE A 221 28.10 -0.18 -4.25
N VAL A 222 28.15 1.15 -4.15
CA VAL A 222 27.43 2.05 -5.07
C VAL A 222 27.96 1.92 -6.51
N GLN A 223 29.29 1.82 -6.68
CA GLN A 223 29.86 1.55 -8.02
C GLN A 223 29.45 0.18 -8.56
N GLN A 224 29.31 -0.84 -7.71
CA GLN A 224 28.82 -2.16 -8.13
C GLN A 224 27.37 -2.08 -8.63
N ILE A 225 26.46 -1.42 -7.90
CA ILE A 225 25.07 -1.22 -8.35
C ILE A 225 25.03 -0.49 -9.71
N ILE A 226 25.81 0.58 -9.86
CA ILE A 226 25.89 1.34 -11.14
C ILE A 226 26.38 0.44 -12.28
N SER A 227 27.35 -0.43 -12.03
CA SER A 227 27.87 -1.40 -13.00
C SER A 227 26.82 -2.44 -13.39
N ASP A 228 26.14 -3.03 -12.40
CA ASP A 228 25.17 -4.11 -12.65
C ASP A 228 23.88 -3.60 -13.30
N ILE A 229 23.40 -2.39 -12.95
CA ILE A 229 22.28 -1.73 -13.65
C ILE A 229 22.57 -1.65 -15.15
N LYS A 230 23.76 -1.17 -15.55
CA LYS A 230 24.17 -1.08 -16.96
C LYS A 230 24.32 -2.44 -17.62
N LYS A 231 24.98 -3.38 -16.93
CA LYS A 231 25.21 -4.76 -17.40
C LYS A 231 23.90 -5.50 -17.69
N HIS A 232 22.85 -5.23 -16.90
CA HIS A 232 21.55 -5.88 -17.03
C HIS A 232 20.52 -5.04 -17.82
N GLY A 233 20.90 -3.90 -18.39
CA GLY A 233 20.03 -3.03 -19.19
C GLY A 233 18.90 -2.38 -18.39
N MET A 234 19.11 -2.20 -17.09
CA MET A 234 18.15 -1.61 -16.16
C MET A 234 18.16 -0.08 -16.18
N ASP A 235 19.04 0.55 -16.96
CA ASP A 235 19.17 1.99 -17.12
C ASP A 235 18.12 2.60 -18.08
N VAL A 236 16.87 2.13 -17.95
CA VAL A 236 15.69 2.64 -18.67
C VAL A 236 15.18 3.89 -17.96
N SER A 237 15.30 5.03 -18.65
CA SER A 237 14.98 6.36 -18.14
C SER A 237 13.58 6.45 -17.53
N LEU A 238 13.48 7.05 -16.35
CA LEU A 238 12.27 7.24 -15.50
C LEU A 238 11.60 5.95 -14.98
N MET A 239 11.68 4.83 -15.72
CA MET A 239 11.11 3.54 -15.36
C MET A 239 11.85 2.90 -14.18
N THR A 240 13.19 2.93 -14.19
CA THR A 240 13.99 2.51 -13.04
C THR A 240 14.29 3.70 -12.14
N GLN A 241 14.12 3.53 -10.83
CA GLN A 241 14.31 4.58 -9.84
C GLN A 241 15.19 4.07 -8.70
N ILE A 242 15.95 4.96 -8.07
CA ILE A 242 16.95 4.61 -7.06
C ILE A 242 16.54 5.21 -5.72
N GLU A 243 16.18 4.34 -4.79
CA GLU A 243 16.00 4.70 -3.38
C GLU A 243 17.29 4.43 -2.62
N LEU A 244 17.85 5.48 -2.03
CA LEU A 244 19.15 5.40 -1.36
C LEU A 244 19.10 4.66 -0.02
N TRP A 245 17.99 4.74 0.73
CA TRP A 245 17.86 4.05 2.01
C TRP A 245 16.42 4.01 2.49
N ASN A 246 15.97 2.88 3.01
CA ASN A 246 14.68 2.74 3.67
C ASN A 246 14.68 3.33 5.09
N GLU A 247 13.66 4.10 5.47
CA GLU A 247 13.35 4.51 6.85
C GLU A 247 14.55 4.82 7.77
N PRO A 248 15.42 5.76 7.37
CA PRO A 248 16.63 6.11 8.14
C PRO A 248 16.33 6.82 9.48
N ASP A 249 15.06 7.16 9.73
CA ASP A 249 14.54 7.78 10.94
C ASP A 249 13.66 6.85 11.81
N LEU A 250 13.39 5.59 11.39
CA LEU A 250 12.69 4.61 12.22
C LEU A 250 13.60 4.02 13.31
N GLY A 251 13.92 4.86 14.29
CA GLY A 251 14.68 4.50 15.49
C GLY A 251 16.10 4.01 15.17
N LYS A 252 16.27 2.68 15.14
CA LYS A 252 17.52 1.99 14.75
C LYS A 252 17.27 0.78 13.84
N VAL A 253 16.07 0.67 13.26
CA VAL A 253 15.62 -0.54 12.53
C VAL A 253 16.37 -0.67 11.20
N PHE A 254 16.36 0.37 10.37
CA PHE A 254 17.04 0.39 9.08
C PHE A 254 18.33 1.23 9.08
N TRP A 255 18.52 2.12 10.06
CA TRP A 255 19.76 2.89 10.24
C TRP A 255 20.17 2.97 11.71
N ALA A 256 21.19 2.22 12.11
CA ALA A 256 21.63 2.13 13.51
C ALA A 256 22.83 3.05 13.84
N ARG A 257 22.95 4.21 13.18
CA ARG A 257 24.08 5.15 13.29
C ARG A 257 23.62 6.60 13.41
N SER A 258 24.55 7.55 13.53
CA SER A 258 24.20 8.97 13.65
C SER A 258 23.53 9.50 12.37
N GLN A 259 22.76 10.58 12.49
CA GLN A 259 22.18 11.23 11.32
C GLN A 259 23.27 11.84 10.43
N ASP A 260 24.38 12.35 10.98
CA ASP A 260 25.46 12.92 10.17
C ASP A 260 26.16 11.85 9.31
N GLN A 261 26.29 10.62 9.83
CA GLN A 261 26.75 9.47 9.04
C GLN A 261 25.73 9.10 7.94
N TYR A 262 24.41 9.22 8.21
CA TYR A 262 23.39 9.04 7.16
C TYR A 262 23.48 10.11 6.07
N LEU A 263 23.71 11.38 6.42
CA LEU A 263 23.77 12.48 5.46
C LEU A 263 25.00 12.38 4.54
N GLU A 264 26.15 11.95 5.07
CA GLU A 264 27.35 11.66 4.26
C GLU A 264 27.13 10.45 3.33
N MET A 265 26.52 9.37 3.83
CA MET A 265 26.09 8.21 3.01
C MET A 265 25.16 8.66 1.87
N TYR A 266 24.12 9.42 2.20
CA TYR A 266 23.13 9.95 1.24
C TYR A 266 23.79 10.82 0.16
N ALA A 267 24.69 11.72 0.54
CA ALA A 267 25.40 12.56 -0.43
C ALA A 267 26.35 11.76 -1.33
N ARG A 268 27.07 10.77 -0.80
CA ARG A 268 27.95 9.88 -1.57
C ARG A 268 27.18 9.08 -2.60
N GLY A 269 26.11 8.41 -2.17
CA GLY A 269 25.21 7.67 -3.06
C GLY A 269 24.64 8.58 -4.14
N SER A 270 24.03 9.70 -3.75
CA SER A 270 23.40 10.64 -4.67
C SER A 270 24.38 11.15 -5.72
N ARG A 271 25.58 11.63 -5.32
CA ARG A 271 26.59 12.13 -6.26
C ARG A 271 27.05 11.07 -7.25
N ALA A 272 27.25 9.83 -6.81
CA ALA A 272 27.64 8.73 -7.67
C ALA A 272 26.55 8.35 -8.67
N PHE A 273 25.29 8.21 -8.23
CA PHE A 273 24.16 7.94 -9.13
C PHE A 273 23.88 9.12 -10.07
N ARG A 274 23.92 10.38 -9.60
CA ARG A 274 23.81 11.57 -10.47
C ARG A 274 24.88 11.60 -11.56
N LYS A 275 26.11 11.18 -11.26
CA LYS A 275 27.21 11.10 -12.24
C LYS A 275 26.97 10.02 -13.30
N ALA A 276 26.30 8.92 -12.95
CA ALA A 276 26.02 7.82 -13.88
C ALA A 276 24.71 7.99 -14.66
N PHE A 277 23.68 8.54 -14.03
CA PHE A 277 22.28 8.47 -14.42
C PHE A 277 21.49 9.77 -14.10
N GLY A 278 22.17 10.92 -14.05
CA GLY A 278 21.53 12.20 -13.73
C GLY A 278 20.57 12.73 -14.81
N PRO A 279 19.83 13.83 -14.52
CA PRO A 279 18.75 14.36 -15.37
C PRO A 279 19.24 15.03 -16.68
N LYS A 280 20.53 14.93 -16.99
CA LYS A 280 21.15 15.37 -18.24
C LYS A 280 21.69 14.19 -19.07
N SER A 281 21.28 12.97 -18.70
CA SER A 281 21.60 11.71 -19.37
C SER A 281 20.34 11.20 -20.08
N ASP A 282 20.50 10.54 -21.22
CA ASP A 282 19.42 9.76 -21.86
C ASP A 282 18.97 8.57 -20.98
N HIS A 283 19.76 8.26 -19.94
CA HIS A 283 19.52 7.24 -18.91
C HIS A 283 19.24 7.88 -17.54
N HIS A 284 18.30 8.83 -17.46
CA HIS A 284 17.94 9.46 -16.18
C HIS A 284 17.20 8.46 -15.28
N LEU A 285 17.85 8.01 -14.22
CA LEU A 285 17.21 7.23 -13.15
C LEU A 285 16.86 8.15 -11.98
N PRO A 286 15.57 8.41 -11.69
CA PRO A 286 15.17 9.29 -10.61
C PRO A 286 15.74 8.89 -9.24
N LEU A 287 16.26 9.87 -8.51
CA LEU A 287 16.60 9.68 -7.10
C LEU A 287 15.37 9.87 -6.22
N VAL A 288 15.06 8.84 -5.44
CA VAL A 288 13.93 8.76 -4.51
C VAL A 288 14.46 8.93 -3.09
N GLY A 289 13.85 9.81 -2.29
CA GLY A 289 14.25 9.95 -0.89
C GLY A 289 13.54 11.06 -0.09
N PRO A 290 13.76 11.11 1.23
CA PRO A 290 14.65 10.27 2.01
C PRO A 290 14.02 8.95 2.47
N SER A 291 12.79 8.64 2.04
CA SER A 291 11.98 7.52 2.55
C SER A 291 11.81 7.57 4.06
N SER A 292 11.44 8.75 4.56
CA SER A 292 11.22 8.96 5.99
C SER A 292 9.95 8.22 6.44
N ALA A 293 10.05 7.54 7.58
CA ALA A 293 8.97 6.78 8.21
C ALA A 293 7.91 7.70 8.85
N SER A 294 8.25 8.95 9.16
CA SER A 294 7.39 9.87 9.93
C SER A 294 7.69 11.36 9.69
N PRO A 295 7.75 11.85 8.44
CA PRO A 295 8.04 13.26 8.21
C PRO A 295 6.83 14.12 8.55
N ASN A 296 7.08 15.19 9.28
CA ASN A 296 6.10 16.22 9.56
C ASN A 296 6.83 17.55 9.87
N PRO A 297 6.15 18.71 9.81
CA PRO A 297 6.78 20.01 10.07
C PRO A 297 7.41 20.18 11.46
N ASN A 298 7.15 19.28 12.42
CA ASN A 298 7.76 19.29 13.75
C ASN A 298 8.88 18.23 13.94
N ASN A 299 9.12 17.35 12.95
CA ASN A 299 10.18 16.34 13.02
C ASN A 299 11.56 16.98 12.77
N ASP A 300 12.38 17.10 13.83
CA ASP A 300 13.70 17.71 13.75
C ASP A 300 14.72 16.91 12.92
N TRP A 301 14.57 15.58 12.83
CA TRP A 301 15.37 14.75 11.91
C TRP A 301 15.09 15.19 10.47
N PHE A 302 13.81 15.32 10.09
CA PHE A 302 13.42 15.70 8.74
C PHE A 302 13.80 17.16 8.42
N LYS A 303 13.65 18.09 9.36
CA LYS A 303 14.17 19.47 9.24
C LYS A 303 15.68 19.51 9.01
N LYS A 304 16.46 18.67 9.70
CA LYS A 304 17.91 18.58 9.52
C LYS A 304 18.28 18.02 8.14
N TRP A 305 17.56 17.02 7.64
CA TRP A 305 17.72 16.52 6.27
C TRP A 305 17.38 17.60 5.21
N LEU A 306 16.24 18.31 5.34
CA LEU A 306 15.88 19.42 4.44
C LEU A 306 16.94 20.55 4.47
N SER A 307 17.49 20.87 5.64
CA SER A 307 18.59 21.84 5.79
C SER A 307 19.85 21.39 5.04
N PHE A 308 20.18 20.11 5.15
CA PHE A 308 21.33 19.51 4.47
C PHE A 308 21.17 19.54 2.94
N VAL A 309 20.01 19.15 2.42
CA VAL A 309 19.69 19.20 0.99
C VAL A 309 19.68 20.64 0.46
N ARG A 310 19.17 21.60 1.23
CA ARG A 310 19.25 23.03 0.89
C ARG A 310 20.69 23.53 0.74
N ALA A 311 21.59 23.06 1.60
CA ALA A 311 23.02 23.37 1.53
C ALA A 311 23.76 22.60 0.41
N ASN A 312 23.28 21.41 0.05
CA ASN A 312 23.87 20.51 -0.95
C ASN A 312 22.86 20.23 -2.08
N LYS A 313 22.52 21.26 -2.88
CA LYS A 313 21.47 21.14 -3.92
C LYS A 313 21.74 20.05 -4.96
N ASP A 314 22.99 19.62 -5.12
CA ASP A 314 23.41 18.52 -5.99
C ASP A 314 22.93 17.13 -5.52
N VAL A 315 22.54 17.00 -4.24
CA VAL A 315 22.01 15.74 -3.67
C VAL A 315 20.50 15.75 -3.47
N GLN A 316 19.79 16.80 -3.90
CA GLN A 316 18.33 16.86 -3.84
C GLN A 316 17.72 15.68 -4.62
N PRO A 317 16.71 14.96 -4.07
CA PRO A 317 16.01 13.93 -4.81
C PRO A 317 15.23 14.52 -5.99
N ASP A 318 14.95 13.68 -7.00
CA ASP A 318 13.99 14.00 -8.05
C ASP A 318 12.56 13.80 -7.56
N ILE A 319 12.35 12.80 -6.69
CA ILE A 319 11.07 12.40 -6.14
C ILE A 319 11.19 12.38 -4.62
N TYR A 320 10.41 13.24 -3.93
CA TYR A 320 10.36 13.19 -2.48
C TYR A 320 9.49 12.02 -2.04
N ASN A 321 10.05 11.13 -1.22
CA ASN A 321 9.38 9.92 -0.76
C ASN A 321 9.31 9.85 0.77
N TRP A 322 8.17 9.38 1.26
CA TRP A 322 7.91 9.09 2.66
C TRP A 322 6.84 8.02 2.80
N HIS A 323 6.74 7.44 4.00
CA HIS A 323 5.79 6.36 4.24
C HIS A 323 4.52 6.87 4.92
N LEU A 324 3.39 6.27 4.54
CA LEU A 324 2.08 6.51 5.11
C LEU A 324 1.64 5.26 5.89
N GLU A 325 2.42 4.97 6.93
CA GLU A 325 2.28 3.79 7.78
C GLU A 325 2.35 4.09 9.29
N GLY A 326 2.57 5.36 9.67
CA GLY A 326 2.66 5.80 11.07
C GLY A 326 1.35 5.78 11.87
N GLY A 327 0.24 5.37 11.24
CA GLY A 327 -1.09 5.25 11.85
C GLY A 327 -2.06 6.37 11.47
N GLY A 328 -3.23 6.41 12.12
CA GLY A 328 -4.33 7.30 11.72
C GLY A 328 -4.99 6.83 10.42
N THR A 329 -5.34 7.76 9.51
CA THR A 329 -5.95 7.42 8.21
C THR A 329 -4.94 7.15 7.10
N ASN A 330 -3.68 7.57 7.26
CA ASN A 330 -2.65 7.49 6.21
C ASN A 330 -3.12 8.15 4.89
N ASP A 331 -3.69 9.35 4.98
CA ASP A 331 -4.21 10.13 3.85
C ASP A 331 -3.09 10.81 3.03
N PRO A 332 -2.89 10.47 1.74
CA PRO A 332 -1.91 11.16 0.91
C PRO A 332 -2.33 12.60 0.55
N VAL A 333 -3.61 12.97 0.58
CA VAL A 333 -4.07 14.33 0.21
C VAL A 333 -3.56 15.37 1.22
N SER A 334 -3.93 15.22 2.49
CA SER A 334 -3.47 16.13 3.55
C SER A 334 -1.96 16.06 3.77
N SER A 335 -1.37 14.87 3.73
CA SER A 335 0.08 14.67 3.90
C SER A 335 0.90 15.35 2.80
N SER A 336 0.50 15.20 1.53
CA SER A 336 1.26 15.78 0.41
C SER A 336 1.15 17.30 0.33
N GLN A 337 0.04 17.91 0.77
CA GLN A 337 -0.05 19.36 0.89
C GLN A 337 0.93 19.89 1.96
N ALA A 338 0.93 19.29 3.16
CA ALA A 338 1.86 19.66 4.22
C ALA A 338 3.33 19.48 3.80
N MET A 339 3.65 18.37 3.11
CA MET A 339 4.98 18.10 2.56
C MET A 339 5.40 19.16 1.52
N ARG A 340 4.49 19.54 0.60
CA ARG A 340 4.75 20.56 -0.42
C ARG A 340 5.08 21.91 0.17
N ASP A 341 4.34 22.33 1.19
CA ASP A 341 4.56 23.61 1.84
C ASP A 341 5.87 23.60 2.65
N LEU A 342 6.19 22.49 3.32
CA LEU A 342 7.45 22.31 4.03
C LEU A 342 8.67 22.35 3.09
N ILE A 343 8.65 21.63 1.97
CA ILE A 343 9.74 21.64 0.96
C ILE A 343 9.95 23.05 0.42
N ARG A 344 8.86 23.78 0.11
CA ARG A 344 8.92 25.16 -0.38
C ARG A 344 9.47 26.15 0.65
N GLN A 345 9.15 25.98 1.94
CA GLN A 345 9.73 26.80 3.02
C GLN A 345 11.27 26.69 3.10
N TYR A 346 11.83 25.54 2.68
CA TYR A 346 13.28 25.33 2.58
C TYR A 346 13.91 25.84 1.27
N GLY A 347 13.13 26.40 0.34
CA GLY A 347 13.64 26.93 -0.95
C GLY A 347 14.16 25.84 -1.88
N LEU A 348 13.58 24.64 -1.78
CA LEU A 348 13.88 23.46 -2.60
C LEU A 348 12.87 23.33 -3.75
N ASP A 349 13.30 22.70 -4.84
CA ASP A 349 12.41 22.33 -5.94
C ASP A 349 11.61 21.06 -5.57
N ILE A 350 10.43 20.89 -6.14
CA ILE A 350 9.59 19.69 -5.99
C ILE A 350 9.96 18.59 -7.00
N GLY A 351 10.76 18.91 -8.03
CA GLY A 351 11.30 17.95 -8.99
C GLY A 351 10.22 17.26 -9.83
N LEU A 352 10.33 15.95 -9.97
CA LEU A 352 9.32 15.09 -10.59
C LEU A 352 8.09 14.87 -9.69
N GLY A 353 8.12 15.36 -8.45
CA GLY A 353 7.00 15.37 -7.52
C GLY A 353 7.23 14.45 -6.32
N PHE A 354 6.21 13.67 -6.00
CA PHE A 354 6.12 12.90 -4.76
C PHE A 354 5.93 11.41 -5.05
N GLN A 355 6.17 10.62 -4.01
CA GLN A 355 5.88 9.20 -3.97
C GLN A 355 5.61 8.83 -2.50
N THR A 356 4.80 7.80 -2.29
CA THR A 356 4.69 7.17 -0.97
C THR A 356 4.80 5.67 -1.16
N ASN A 357 6.04 5.17 -1.14
CA ASN A 357 6.33 3.80 -1.54
C ASN A 357 6.12 2.72 -0.48
N GLU A 358 5.59 3.12 0.68
CA GLU A 358 4.92 2.26 1.64
C GLU A 358 3.69 3.04 2.14
N TYR A 359 2.48 2.48 1.96
CA TYR A 359 1.24 3.04 2.50
C TYR A 359 0.29 1.95 3.02
N GLY A 360 -0.42 2.28 4.09
CA GLY A 360 -1.45 1.41 4.66
C GLY A 360 -0.88 0.47 5.73
N THR A 361 -1.26 0.67 6.99
CA THR A 361 -0.89 -0.28 8.06
C THR A 361 -1.52 -1.65 7.83
N ARG A 362 -1.04 -2.68 8.52
CA ARG A 362 -1.64 -4.02 8.49
C ARG A 362 -3.16 -4.00 8.74
N GLU A 363 -3.63 -3.13 9.63
CA GLU A 363 -5.05 -2.98 9.98
C GLU A 363 -5.86 -2.31 8.87
N GLN A 364 -5.21 -1.58 7.96
CA GLN A 364 -5.81 -0.92 6.81
C GLN A 364 -5.76 -1.78 5.54
N GLN A 365 -5.12 -2.95 5.58
CA GLN A 365 -5.21 -3.94 4.51
C GLN A 365 -6.57 -4.66 4.55
N ARG A 366 -7.60 -3.92 4.10
CA ARG A 366 -8.99 -4.36 3.89
C ARG A 366 -9.59 -3.65 2.66
N PRO A 367 -10.59 -4.25 1.97
CA PRO A 367 -11.26 -3.66 0.82
C PRO A 367 -11.66 -2.19 0.99
N GLY A 368 -12.31 -1.85 2.12
CA GLY A 368 -12.81 -0.51 2.39
C GLY A 368 -11.71 0.56 2.33
N TYR A 369 -10.58 0.31 3.00
CA TYR A 369 -9.41 1.17 2.98
C TYR A 369 -8.72 1.16 1.61
N ALA A 370 -8.54 0.00 0.97
CA ALA A 370 -7.91 -0.08 -0.35
C ALA A 370 -8.64 0.77 -1.41
N ALA A 371 -9.97 0.67 -1.48
CA ALA A 371 -10.79 1.49 -2.38
C ALA A 371 -10.70 2.99 -2.04
N TRP A 372 -10.59 3.33 -0.75
CA TRP A 372 -10.45 4.71 -0.29
C TRP A 372 -9.07 5.27 -0.67
N HIS A 373 -7.97 4.56 -0.36
CA HIS A 373 -6.61 4.96 -0.73
C HIS A 373 -6.47 5.15 -2.24
N HIS A 374 -7.00 4.24 -3.07
CA HIS A 374 -7.02 4.42 -4.53
C HIS A 374 -7.69 5.74 -4.94
N ALA A 375 -8.84 6.10 -4.36
CA ALA A 375 -9.50 7.38 -4.60
C ALA A 375 -8.64 8.59 -4.16
N ARG A 376 -7.97 8.51 -2.99
CA ARG A 376 -7.04 9.56 -2.52
C ARG A 376 -5.84 9.73 -3.46
N TYR A 377 -5.26 8.63 -3.97
CA TYR A 377 -4.13 8.67 -4.90
C TYR A 377 -4.48 9.32 -6.25
N GLU A 378 -5.68 9.06 -6.78
CA GLU A 378 -6.18 9.71 -8.00
C GLU A 378 -6.40 11.22 -7.85
N LYS A 379 -6.67 11.70 -6.62
CA LYS A 379 -6.75 13.14 -6.30
C LYS A 379 -5.37 13.81 -6.28
N VAL A 380 -4.36 13.18 -5.68
CA VAL A 380 -3.00 13.76 -5.55
C VAL A 380 -2.12 13.57 -6.79
N LYS A 381 -2.41 12.55 -7.61
CA LYS A 381 -1.75 12.29 -8.91
C LYS A 381 -0.26 12.02 -8.82
N PHE A 382 0.13 11.29 -7.79
CA PHE A 382 1.46 10.70 -7.65
C PHE A 382 1.33 9.26 -7.17
N HIS A 383 2.35 8.44 -7.43
CA HIS A 383 2.24 7.01 -7.19
C HIS A 383 2.40 6.65 -5.71
N GLY A 384 1.43 5.88 -5.21
CA GLY A 384 1.50 5.19 -3.93
C GLY A 384 1.78 3.71 -4.14
N MET A 385 2.62 3.13 -3.28
CA MET A 385 2.88 1.69 -3.26
C MET A 385 2.41 1.12 -1.92
N ARG A 386 1.49 0.15 -2.00
CA ARG A 386 0.88 -0.46 -0.82
C ARG A 386 1.96 -1.19 -0.01
N GLY A 387 1.95 -0.95 1.29
CA GLY A 387 2.83 -1.57 2.26
C GLY A 387 2.71 -3.08 2.32
N ASN A 388 3.75 -3.73 2.84
CA ASN A 388 3.84 -5.18 2.87
C ASN A 388 4.36 -5.68 4.22
N TRP A 389 3.39 -6.04 5.05
CA TRP A 389 3.59 -6.45 6.44
C TRP A 389 3.90 -7.94 6.60
N ALA A 390 4.27 -8.64 5.53
CA ALA A 390 4.69 -10.04 5.57
C ALA A 390 6.22 -10.16 5.78
N GLY A 391 6.67 -11.36 6.14
CA GLY A 391 8.10 -11.66 6.35
C GLY A 391 8.50 -12.97 5.69
N GLY A 392 9.81 -13.19 5.58
CA GLY A 392 10.40 -14.37 4.94
C GLY A 392 9.94 -14.53 3.49
N PRO A 393 9.65 -15.76 3.02
CA PRO A 393 9.16 -16.00 1.66
C PRO A 393 7.88 -15.23 1.33
N ALA A 394 6.96 -15.05 2.29
CA ALA A 394 5.66 -14.43 2.05
C ALA A 394 5.75 -12.96 1.64
N LEU A 395 6.79 -12.24 2.08
CA LEU A 395 7.09 -10.86 1.65
C LEU A 395 7.08 -10.71 0.12
N ARG A 396 7.47 -11.76 -0.62
CA ARG A 396 7.76 -11.68 -2.06
C ARG A 396 6.92 -12.64 -2.90
N ASP A 397 5.82 -13.18 -2.37
CA ASP A 397 5.14 -14.34 -2.99
C ASP A 397 3.61 -14.20 -3.14
N ASN A 398 3.00 -13.20 -2.52
CA ASN A 398 1.54 -13.12 -2.35
C ASN A 398 0.92 -11.74 -2.65
N LEU A 399 1.65 -10.86 -3.35
CA LEU A 399 1.29 -9.46 -3.58
C LEU A 399 0.86 -8.75 -2.29
N ALA A 400 1.73 -8.82 -1.27
CA ALA A 400 1.55 -8.22 0.05
C ALA A 400 0.26 -8.64 0.78
N GLY A 401 -0.24 -9.84 0.49
CA GLY A 401 -1.46 -10.40 1.08
C GLY A 401 -2.73 -10.18 0.26
N LEU A 402 -2.65 -9.61 -0.95
CA LEU A 402 -3.78 -9.64 -1.88
C LEU A 402 -4.14 -11.08 -2.27
N LEU A 403 -3.14 -11.97 -2.37
CA LEU A 403 -3.31 -13.38 -2.68
C LEU A 403 -3.05 -14.27 -1.46
N ILE A 404 -3.70 -15.44 -1.45
CA ILE A 404 -3.45 -16.55 -0.52
C ILE A 404 -2.87 -17.70 -1.32
N LYS A 405 -1.63 -18.11 -1.01
CA LYS A 405 -1.00 -19.27 -1.66
C LYS A 405 -1.48 -20.57 -1.03
N ASN A 406 -2.04 -21.45 -1.85
CA ASN A 406 -2.53 -22.76 -1.46
C ASN A 406 -1.37 -23.77 -1.38
N PRO A 407 -1.54 -24.91 -0.67
CA PRO A 407 -0.49 -25.94 -0.57
C PRO A 407 -0.07 -26.59 -1.89
N ASP A 408 -0.94 -26.54 -2.92
CA ASP A 408 -0.65 -27.01 -4.28
C ASP A 408 0.10 -25.97 -5.15
N GLY A 409 0.40 -24.79 -4.59
CA GLY A 409 1.07 -23.69 -5.28
C GLY A 409 0.14 -22.78 -6.09
N SER A 410 -1.17 -23.07 -6.14
CA SER A 410 -2.18 -22.16 -6.70
C SER A 410 -2.41 -20.95 -5.79
N TYR A 411 -3.14 -19.94 -6.28
CA TYR A 411 -3.47 -18.75 -5.51
C TYR A 411 -4.98 -18.52 -5.47
N ALA A 412 -5.50 -18.22 -4.28
CA ALA A 412 -6.84 -17.69 -4.08
C ALA A 412 -6.77 -16.16 -3.86
N GLU A 413 -7.84 -15.46 -4.21
CA GLU A 413 -7.91 -13.99 -4.12
C GLU A 413 -8.65 -13.56 -2.85
N THR A 414 -8.13 -12.57 -2.15
CA THR A 414 -8.85 -11.90 -1.05
C THR A 414 -9.90 -10.94 -1.60
N GLY A 415 -10.80 -10.44 -0.75
CA GLY A 415 -11.70 -9.34 -1.13
C GLY A 415 -10.96 -8.11 -1.65
N GLU A 416 -9.75 -7.86 -1.13
CA GLU A 416 -8.93 -6.73 -1.51
C GLU A 416 -8.32 -6.91 -2.92
N ALA A 417 -7.93 -8.13 -3.29
CA ALA A 417 -7.57 -8.42 -4.68
C ALA A 417 -8.71 -8.13 -5.66
N HIS A 418 -9.98 -8.32 -5.27
CA HIS A 418 -11.11 -7.91 -6.10
C HIS A 418 -11.24 -6.38 -6.21
N VAL A 419 -10.94 -5.61 -5.15
CA VAL A 419 -10.86 -4.14 -5.23
C VAL A 419 -9.80 -3.70 -6.25
N TRP A 420 -8.60 -4.29 -6.18
CA TRP A 420 -7.50 -4.00 -7.10
C TRP A 420 -7.82 -4.39 -8.55
N ALA A 421 -8.40 -5.58 -8.76
CA ALA A 421 -8.82 -6.04 -10.09
C ALA A 421 -9.93 -5.16 -10.69
N ILE A 422 -10.87 -4.67 -9.86
CA ILE A 422 -11.88 -3.70 -10.30
C ILE A 422 -11.19 -2.38 -10.66
N TYR A 423 -10.35 -1.83 -9.77
CA TYR A 423 -9.69 -0.54 -9.96
C TYR A 423 -8.87 -0.49 -11.25
N GLY A 424 -7.96 -1.44 -11.47
CA GLY A 424 -7.18 -1.54 -12.73
C GLY A 424 -8.01 -1.99 -13.93
N GLY A 425 -9.12 -2.70 -13.70
CA GLY A 425 -10.05 -3.18 -14.72
C GLY A 425 -11.00 -2.12 -15.29
N LEU A 426 -11.36 -1.10 -14.51
CA LEU A 426 -12.29 -0.03 -14.91
C LEU A 426 -11.78 0.74 -16.14
N LYS A 427 -12.59 0.82 -17.20
CA LYS A 427 -12.26 1.51 -18.47
C LYS A 427 -13.25 2.64 -18.77
N GLY A 428 -12.73 3.76 -19.23
CA GLY A 428 -13.45 5.02 -19.46
C GLY A 428 -12.53 6.20 -19.18
N SER A 429 -13.08 7.40 -19.04
CA SER A 429 -12.35 8.57 -18.56
C SER A 429 -12.54 8.70 -17.05
N PRO A 430 -11.47 8.88 -16.24
CA PRO A 430 -11.60 9.14 -14.81
C PRO A 430 -12.25 10.51 -14.58
N CYS A 431 -13.08 10.60 -13.55
CA CYS A 431 -13.93 11.74 -13.22
C CYS A 431 -13.43 12.48 -11.98
N VAL A 432 -13.74 13.77 -11.88
CA VAL A 432 -13.57 14.51 -10.62
C VAL A 432 -14.56 13.95 -9.60
N THR A 433 -14.07 13.66 -8.39
CA THR A 433 -14.89 13.22 -7.27
C THR A 433 -14.74 14.12 -6.06
N GLN A 434 -15.82 14.24 -5.28
CA GLN A 434 -15.86 14.91 -3.98
C GLN A 434 -16.02 13.83 -2.90
N GLU A 435 -15.15 13.86 -1.89
CA GLU A 435 -15.24 12.97 -0.72
C GLU A 435 -16.46 13.27 0.16
N GLY A 436 -16.83 12.25 0.94
CA GLY A 436 -17.65 12.41 2.14
C GLY A 436 -16.79 12.70 3.37
N HIS A 437 -17.34 12.48 4.56
CA HIS A 437 -16.64 12.62 5.83
C HIS A 437 -15.69 11.46 6.12
N ALA A 438 -16.15 10.22 5.91
CA ALA A 438 -15.40 8.98 6.13
C ALA A 438 -15.28 8.12 4.85
N LEU A 439 -15.82 8.61 3.73
CA LEU A 439 -15.93 7.92 2.45
C LEU A 439 -15.20 8.68 1.34
N ASP A 440 -14.66 7.95 0.37
CA ASP A 440 -14.18 8.54 -0.88
C ASP A 440 -14.40 7.57 -2.05
N SER A 441 -14.34 8.07 -3.27
CA SER A 441 -14.61 7.26 -4.46
C SER A 441 -13.71 7.57 -5.66
N TYR A 442 -13.34 6.51 -6.38
CA TYR A 442 -12.79 6.60 -7.73
C TYR A 442 -13.93 6.47 -8.74
N GLY A 443 -14.23 7.57 -9.42
CA GLY A 443 -15.28 7.67 -10.43
C GLY A 443 -14.72 7.53 -11.86
N ILE A 444 -15.40 6.76 -12.70
CA ILE A 444 -15.07 6.62 -14.12
C ILE A 444 -16.33 6.66 -14.98
N ALA A 445 -16.26 7.26 -16.17
CA ALA A 445 -17.38 7.33 -17.10
C ALA A 445 -17.01 6.87 -18.51
N SER A 446 -17.98 6.26 -19.20
CA SER A 446 -17.89 5.90 -20.61
C SER A 446 -19.15 6.39 -21.34
N PRO A 447 -19.18 7.65 -21.82
CA PRO A 447 -20.29 8.19 -22.60
C PRO A 447 -20.68 7.32 -23.80
N ALA A 448 -19.70 6.70 -24.47
CA ALA A 448 -19.93 5.77 -25.58
C ALA A 448 -20.70 4.49 -25.19
N LYS A 449 -20.57 4.04 -23.94
CA LYS A 449 -21.36 2.94 -23.37
C LYS A 449 -22.57 3.42 -22.55
N ARG A 450 -22.70 4.73 -22.36
CA ARG A 450 -23.70 5.39 -21.51
C ARG A 450 -23.65 4.94 -20.04
N THR A 451 -22.46 4.53 -19.57
CA THR A 451 -22.23 4.03 -18.21
C THR A 451 -21.31 4.95 -17.40
N ALA A 452 -21.48 4.93 -16.09
CA ALA A 452 -20.47 5.38 -15.14
C ALA A 452 -20.41 4.47 -13.91
N SER A 453 -19.25 4.38 -13.29
CA SER A 453 -19.03 3.59 -12.08
C SER A 453 -18.28 4.40 -11.03
N ALA A 454 -18.58 4.11 -9.76
CA ALA A 454 -17.87 4.60 -8.59
C ALA A 454 -17.42 3.41 -7.75
N LEU A 455 -16.11 3.22 -7.62
CA LEU A 455 -15.52 2.34 -6.62
C LEU A 455 -15.39 3.16 -5.33
N VAL A 456 -16.12 2.77 -4.29
CA VAL A 456 -16.28 3.52 -3.04
C VAL A 456 -15.61 2.78 -1.90
N GLY A 457 -14.75 3.48 -1.18
CA GLY A 457 -14.07 3.00 0.02
C GLY A 457 -14.40 3.85 1.24
N ASN A 458 -13.91 3.41 2.39
CA ASN A 458 -14.15 4.03 3.69
C ASN A 458 -12.97 3.86 4.67
N THR A 459 -12.98 4.63 5.76
CA THR A 459 -11.99 4.57 6.84
C THR A 459 -12.57 4.14 8.20
N GLY A 460 -13.38 3.08 8.22
CA GLY A 460 -14.07 2.58 9.43
C GLY A 460 -15.55 2.99 9.56
N PHE A 461 -16.22 3.27 8.44
CA PHE A 461 -17.62 3.71 8.38
C PHE A 461 -18.63 2.55 8.46
N THR A 462 -19.73 2.75 9.18
CA THR A 462 -20.97 1.96 9.04
C THR A 462 -22.18 2.88 9.04
N GLY A 463 -23.28 2.43 8.44
CA GLY A 463 -24.52 3.19 8.30
C GLY A 463 -24.88 3.49 6.84
N THR A 464 -25.74 4.48 6.64
CA THR A 464 -26.25 4.82 5.30
C THR A 464 -25.35 5.83 4.59
N ALA A 465 -25.02 5.54 3.34
CA ALA A 465 -24.23 6.40 2.46
C ALA A 465 -24.96 6.67 1.14
N ASN A 466 -24.66 7.78 0.48
CA ASN A 466 -25.11 8.09 -0.87
C ASN A 466 -23.92 8.19 -1.84
N VAL A 467 -24.09 7.62 -3.02
CA VAL A 467 -23.23 7.85 -4.19
C VAL A 467 -24.01 8.72 -5.16
N VAL A 468 -23.63 9.98 -5.25
CA VAL A 468 -24.31 10.98 -6.09
C VAL A 468 -23.55 11.14 -7.41
N PHE A 469 -24.24 10.94 -8.53
CA PHE A 469 -23.71 11.19 -9.86
C PHE A 469 -24.34 12.47 -10.40
N LYS A 470 -23.52 13.49 -10.69
CA LYS A 470 -23.95 14.77 -11.28
C LYS A 470 -23.53 14.88 -12.73
N GLY A 471 -24.31 15.55 -13.56
CA GLY A 471 -24.03 15.71 -14.98
C GLY A 471 -24.47 14.50 -15.80
N ILE A 472 -25.59 13.85 -15.45
CA ILE A 472 -26.10 12.64 -16.12
C ILE A 472 -26.24 12.82 -17.64
N SER A 473 -26.53 14.04 -18.09
CA SER A 473 -26.59 14.45 -19.49
C SER A 473 -25.32 14.15 -20.31
N ALA A 474 -24.16 13.99 -19.66
CA ALA A 474 -22.92 13.53 -20.28
C ALA A 474 -22.94 12.04 -20.68
N LEU A 475 -23.77 11.21 -20.05
CA LEU A 475 -24.04 9.81 -20.45
C LEU A 475 -25.22 9.67 -21.41
N GLY A 476 -26.16 10.63 -21.36
CA GLY A 476 -27.30 10.67 -22.27
C GLY A 476 -28.22 11.85 -21.97
N LYS A 477 -28.37 12.77 -22.93
CA LYS A 477 -29.27 13.91 -22.80
C LYS A 477 -30.71 13.46 -22.62
N GLY A 478 -31.39 14.02 -21.61
CA GLY A 478 -32.80 13.74 -21.34
C GLY A 478 -33.09 12.40 -20.66
N ALA A 479 -32.06 11.68 -20.16
CA ALA A 479 -32.27 10.50 -19.33
C ALA A 479 -33.05 10.90 -18.06
N SER A 480 -34.23 10.29 -17.86
CA SER A 480 -35.09 10.49 -16.67
C SER A 480 -34.93 9.39 -15.63
N HIS A 481 -34.38 8.25 -16.02
CA HIS A 481 -34.13 7.08 -15.17
C HIS A 481 -32.81 6.42 -15.59
N LEU A 482 -32.11 5.82 -14.63
CA LEU A 482 -30.89 5.04 -14.85
C LEU A 482 -31.09 3.63 -14.29
N GLN A 483 -30.58 2.62 -14.99
CA GLN A 483 -30.39 1.31 -14.39
C GLN A 483 -29.19 1.39 -13.43
N THR A 484 -29.30 0.76 -12.26
CA THR A 484 -28.19 0.68 -11.30
C THR A 484 -27.80 -0.75 -10.99
N GLU A 485 -26.54 -0.92 -10.62
CA GLU A 485 -26.02 -2.12 -9.97
C GLU A 485 -25.12 -1.70 -8.82
N VAL A 486 -25.35 -2.28 -7.64
CA VAL A 486 -24.51 -2.13 -6.46
C VAL A 486 -23.96 -3.50 -6.10
N GLN A 487 -22.63 -3.61 -6.07
CA GLN A 487 -21.90 -4.78 -5.60
C GLN A 487 -21.15 -4.44 -4.31
N VAL A 488 -21.21 -5.34 -3.32
CA VAL A 488 -20.30 -5.33 -2.17
C VAL A 488 -19.08 -6.18 -2.49
N ILE A 489 -17.92 -5.73 -2.04
CA ILE A 489 -16.63 -6.42 -2.15
C ILE A 489 -16.23 -6.79 -0.71
N PRO A 490 -16.57 -8.01 -0.24
CA PRO A 490 -16.50 -8.36 1.17
C PRO A 490 -15.05 -8.58 1.62
N TYR A 491 -14.68 -8.16 2.83
CA TYR A 491 -13.36 -8.43 3.39
C TYR A 491 -13.13 -9.91 3.71
N ASN A 492 -14.19 -10.62 4.12
CA ASN A 492 -14.13 -12.00 4.61
C ASN A 492 -13.00 -12.26 5.65
N ARG A 493 -12.68 -11.25 6.48
CA ARG A 493 -11.58 -11.29 7.48
C ARG A 493 -10.22 -11.63 6.87
N GLY A 494 -9.96 -11.22 5.62
CA GLY A 494 -8.73 -11.52 4.88
C GLY A 494 -8.65 -12.95 4.32
N ALA A 495 -9.71 -13.76 4.44
CA ALA A 495 -9.80 -15.05 3.77
C ALA A 495 -10.18 -14.91 2.29
N ALA A 496 -10.13 -16.02 1.55
CA ALA A 496 -10.46 -16.06 0.14
C ALA A 496 -11.90 -15.58 -0.14
N VAL A 497 -12.08 -14.85 -1.24
CA VAL A 497 -13.37 -14.34 -1.74
C VAL A 497 -13.52 -14.78 -3.18
N ALA A 498 -14.63 -15.45 -3.51
CA ALA A 498 -14.85 -15.98 -4.86
C ALA A 498 -15.12 -14.86 -5.89
N ALA A 499 -15.94 -13.87 -5.52
CA ALA A 499 -16.29 -12.71 -6.32
C ALA A 499 -16.94 -11.61 -5.45
N PRO A 500 -17.00 -10.35 -5.93
CA PRO A 500 -17.96 -9.36 -5.45
C PRO A 500 -19.41 -9.87 -5.54
N VAL A 501 -20.27 -9.42 -4.62
CA VAL A 501 -21.66 -9.87 -4.51
C VAL A 501 -22.60 -8.72 -4.85
N ARG A 502 -23.49 -8.92 -5.82
CA ARG A 502 -24.57 -7.96 -6.13
C ARG A 502 -25.56 -7.88 -4.97
N VAL A 503 -25.74 -6.68 -4.40
CA VAL A 503 -26.64 -6.41 -3.26
C VAL A 503 -27.85 -5.55 -3.64
N ALA A 504 -27.77 -4.77 -4.73
CA ALA A 504 -28.92 -4.08 -5.30
C ALA A 504 -28.79 -3.98 -6.83
N ALA A 505 -29.93 -3.98 -7.51
CA ALA A 505 -30.05 -3.58 -8.91
C ALA A 505 -31.47 -3.07 -9.13
N GLN A 506 -31.66 -1.75 -9.02
CA GLN A 506 -32.96 -1.09 -9.14
C GLN A 506 -32.82 0.21 -9.94
N PRO A 507 -33.83 0.63 -10.72
CA PRO A 507 -33.79 1.92 -11.38
C PRO A 507 -33.72 3.07 -10.36
N VAL A 508 -32.98 4.14 -10.68
CA VAL A 508 -33.04 5.41 -9.95
C VAL A 508 -33.48 6.52 -10.87
N ASN A 509 -34.24 7.47 -10.33
CA ASN A 509 -34.69 8.66 -11.05
C ASN A 509 -33.52 9.63 -11.26
N VAL A 510 -33.60 10.40 -12.34
CA VAL A 510 -32.72 11.54 -12.61
C VAL A 510 -33.49 12.82 -12.33
N GLU A 511 -33.03 13.58 -11.34
CA GLU A 511 -33.61 14.85 -10.93
C GLU A 511 -32.53 15.93 -11.00
N GLN A 512 -32.79 17.05 -11.67
CA GLN A 512 -31.84 18.16 -11.82
C GLN A 512 -30.46 17.70 -12.35
N ASP A 513 -30.46 16.87 -13.40
CA ASP A 513 -29.27 16.25 -14.00
C ASP A 513 -28.38 15.47 -13.02
N THR A 514 -29.00 14.96 -11.95
CA THR A 514 -28.35 14.26 -10.83
C THR A 514 -29.09 12.96 -10.53
N ALA A 515 -28.37 11.92 -10.14
CA ALA A 515 -28.94 10.69 -9.57
C ALA A 515 -28.22 10.32 -8.27
N SER A 516 -28.93 9.73 -7.31
CA SER A 516 -28.37 9.31 -6.02
C SER A 516 -28.65 7.83 -5.79
N VAL A 517 -27.60 7.04 -5.57
CA VAL A 517 -27.68 5.62 -5.22
C VAL A 517 -27.34 5.45 -3.76
N GLN A 518 -28.25 4.86 -2.97
CA GLN A 518 -28.01 4.62 -1.55
C GLN A 518 -27.30 3.29 -1.32
N ILE A 519 -26.32 3.29 -0.43
CA ILE A 519 -25.63 2.11 0.11
C ILE A 519 -25.94 2.02 1.60
N ASN A 520 -26.23 0.82 2.10
CA ASN A 520 -26.28 0.54 3.53
C ASN A 520 -25.05 -0.28 3.93
N TRP A 521 -24.10 0.39 4.57
CA TRP A 521 -22.78 -0.13 4.93
C TRP A 521 -22.87 -0.90 6.26
N THR A 522 -22.95 -2.23 6.16
CA THR A 522 -23.12 -3.11 7.33
C THR A 522 -21.80 -3.54 7.97
N ASN A 523 -20.71 -3.57 7.20
CA ASN A 523 -19.37 -3.93 7.65
C ASN A 523 -18.34 -2.91 7.14
N ALA A 524 -17.65 -2.24 8.05
CA ALA A 524 -16.69 -1.19 7.72
C ALA A 524 -15.48 -1.69 6.92
N ASP A 525 -15.20 -3.00 6.93
CA ASP A 525 -14.04 -3.55 6.23
C ASP A 525 -14.29 -3.78 4.72
N ASP A 526 -15.56 -3.85 4.31
CA ASP A 526 -15.97 -4.08 2.93
C ASP A 526 -15.79 -2.81 2.07
N ALA A 527 -15.81 -2.96 0.74
CA ALA A 527 -15.93 -1.86 -0.22
C ALA A 527 -17.15 -2.04 -1.12
N TYR A 528 -17.51 -1.03 -1.90
CA TYR A 528 -18.65 -1.10 -2.82
C TYR A 528 -18.30 -0.61 -4.22
N LEU A 529 -18.82 -1.27 -5.24
CA LEU A 529 -18.85 -0.78 -6.62
C LEU A 529 -20.30 -0.42 -6.96
N VAL A 530 -20.54 0.85 -7.26
CA VAL A 530 -21.81 1.33 -7.81
C VAL A 530 -21.63 1.60 -9.29
N THR A 531 -22.51 1.06 -10.13
CA THR A 531 -22.54 1.36 -11.58
C THR A 531 -23.92 1.84 -11.98
N ILE A 532 -23.96 2.87 -12.81
CA ILE A 532 -25.16 3.45 -13.41
C ILE A 532 -25.09 3.35 -14.93
N THR A 533 -26.23 3.10 -15.57
CA THR A 533 -26.36 3.01 -17.04
C THR A 533 -27.60 3.79 -17.49
N ALA A 534 -27.42 4.73 -18.42
CA ALA A 534 -28.52 5.43 -19.06
C ALA A 534 -29.07 4.62 -20.25
N ALA A 535 -30.40 4.42 -20.25
CA ALA A 535 -31.14 3.75 -21.33
C ALA A 535 -31.19 4.59 -22.61
#